data_AF-A0A662BXL8-F1
#
_entry.id   AF-A0A662BXL8-F1
#
_cell.length_a   1.000
_cell.length_b   1.000
_cell.length_c   1.000
_cell.angle_alpha   90.00
_cell.angle_beta   90.00
_cell.angle_gamma   90.00
#
_symmetry.space_group_name_H-M   'P 1'
#
loop_
_entity.id
_entity.type
_entity.pdbx_description
1 polymer ?
#
loop_
_entity_poly.entity_id
_entity_poly.type
_entity_poly.pdbx_seq_one_letter_code
_entity_poly.pdbx_strand_id
1 'polypeptide(L)'
;MKIAMSVAESYGQRTKEMKHKKNKVSSITLRLPASAVSSTLRLSVSAVTLLILFSFFASCTKDPVEEPYKPTPYQIEIPFGFPTKLNIPDDNPMTVEGIELGRYLFYDGRLSGRTHPDSLMSCATCHRQERSFEAGIDHPLFEGGHPQGITGIKTHHVMLPFINLVWNHSGYGWNGFIYPENPNDELRNIEDFVRLAVLAEDEIAGDTTRIKILFQSLDSYPELFAKAFGSEKVTFKNIGRAIAQFIRTLISANSRFDKYMKGELQLTQSELNGFVLFTTEEGADCFHCHGGFGNPLFTTHLYYNNGKDTVYSDPIDRFAITSDPMDRGAYKATTLRNIEVQAPYMHDGRFTTLEDVIDYYSHDLLWSPEVNPLMHHVNRGGVQLLPFEKLDLLNFIKALHDDEFLTNPSFSKPEKFPDQQ
;
A
#
# COMPACT_ATOMS: atom_id res chain seq x y z
N MET A 1 15.69 -14.76 -38.90
CA MET A 1 16.29 -15.96 -39.54
C MET A 1 17.80 -15.83 -39.42
N LYS A 2 18.44 -16.71 -38.63
CA LYS A 2 19.72 -16.50 -37.89
C LYS A 2 19.55 -15.43 -36.79
N ILE A 3 18.85 -15.69 -35.70
CA ILE A 3 19.36 -16.31 -34.46
C ILE A 3 18.22 -17.15 -33.86
N ALA A 4 18.17 -18.44 -34.21
CA ALA A 4 17.18 -19.40 -33.70
C ALA A 4 17.73 -20.85 -33.78
N MET A 5 19.05 -21.01 -33.73
CA MET A 5 19.73 -22.30 -33.93
C MET A 5 20.98 -22.46 -33.05
N SER A 6 20.93 -22.06 -31.77
CA SER A 6 22.04 -22.40 -30.84
C SER A 6 21.59 -22.78 -29.42
N VAL A 7 20.31 -23.10 -29.21
CA VAL A 7 19.80 -23.55 -27.89
C VAL A 7 19.24 -24.98 -27.95
N ALA A 8 19.27 -25.64 -29.12
CA ALA A 8 18.74 -27.00 -29.31
C ALA A 8 19.80 -28.14 -29.21
N GLU A 9 21.09 -27.84 -29.01
CA GLU A 9 22.15 -28.87 -28.97
C GLU A 9 22.68 -29.19 -27.55
N SER A 10 22.15 -28.55 -26.50
CA SER A 10 22.62 -28.79 -25.11
C SER A 10 21.77 -29.80 -24.31
N TYR A 11 20.67 -30.32 -24.86
CA TYR A 11 19.74 -31.21 -24.12
C TYR A 11 19.73 -32.68 -24.59
N GLY A 12 20.59 -33.05 -25.56
CA GLY A 12 20.63 -34.38 -26.17
C GLY A 12 21.68 -35.38 -25.65
N GLN A 13 22.50 -35.02 -24.66
CA GLN A 13 23.69 -35.82 -24.27
C GLN A 13 23.80 -36.21 -22.79
N ARG A 14 22.69 -36.31 -22.04
CA ARG A 14 22.75 -36.82 -20.64
C ARG A 14 21.79 -37.97 -20.30
N THR A 15 21.32 -38.74 -21.29
CA THR A 15 20.45 -39.91 -21.07
C THR A 15 20.97 -41.22 -21.67
N LYS A 16 22.30 -41.39 -21.74
CA LYS A 16 22.94 -42.68 -22.10
C LYS A 16 24.17 -42.97 -21.25
N GLU A 17 24.05 -42.92 -19.94
CA GLU A 17 25.04 -43.51 -19.04
C GLU A 17 24.39 -43.84 -17.69
N MET A 18 23.60 -44.92 -17.66
CA MET A 18 23.29 -45.68 -16.44
C MET A 18 22.66 -47.03 -16.85
N LYS A 19 23.46 -47.86 -17.52
CA LYS A 19 23.25 -49.32 -17.52
C LYS A 19 24.30 -49.94 -16.60
N HIS A 20 23.84 -50.92 -15.82
CA HIS A 20 24.60 -51.78 -14.90
C HIS A 20 24.84 -51.27 -13.47
N LYS A 21 23.89 -51.59 -12.59
CA LYS A 21 24.18 -52.27 -11.31
C LYS A 21 23.02 -53.20 -10.94
N LYS A 22 23.20 -54.49 -11.23
CA LYS A 22 22.39 -55.58 -10.69
C LYS A 22 22.77 -55.73 -9.21
N ASN A 23 21.88 -55.39 -8.28
CA ASN A 23 22.08 -55.74 -6.88
C ASN A 23 21.55 -57.16 -6.62
N LYS A 24 22.52 -57.98 -6.23
CA LYS A 24 22.44 -59.40 -5.87
C LYS A 24 22.00 -59.45 -4.40
N VAL A 25 20.78 -59.91 -4.11
CA VAL A 25 20.36 -60.20 -2.74
C VAL A 25 20.90 -61.58 -2.38
N SER A 26 21.97 -61.60 -1.58
CA SER A 26 22.53 -62.80 -0.97
C SER A 26 21.70 -63.19 0.25
N SER A 27 21.17 -64.41 0.24
CA SER A 27 20.56 -65.06 1.39
C SER A 27 21.59 -65.27 2.50
N ILE A 28 21.30 -64.73 3.69
CA ILE A 28 22.04 -65.01 4.91
C ILE A 28 21.38 -66.21 5.59
N THR A 29 22.06 -67.35 5.58
CA THR A 29 21.69 -68.54 6.34
C THR A 29 22.33 -68.44 7.73
N LEU A 30 21.53 -68.14 8.76
CA LEU A 30 21.92 -68.24 10.16
C LEU A 30 21.43 -69.59 10.71
N ARG A 31 22.36 -70.49 11.02
CA ARG A 31 22.11 -71.70 11.82
C ARG A 31 22.36 -71.37 13.29
N LEU A 32 21.37 -71.61 14.14
CA LEU A 32 21.55 -71.78 15.59
C LEU A 32 20.70 -72.97 16.08
N PRO A 33 21.13 -73.64 17.16
CA PRO A 33 20.74 -75.02 17.46
C PRO A 33 19.41 -75.13 18.21
N ALA A 34 18.86 -76.35 18.18
CA ALA A 34 17.63 -76.75 18.82
C ALA A 34 17.78 -76.96 20.34
N SER A 35 16.84 -76.40 21.11
CA SER A 35 16.24 -76.85 22.39
C SER A 35 15.61 -75.60 23.03
N ALA A 36 14.42 -75.58 23.61
CA ALA A 36 13.59 -76.61 24.19
C ALA A 36 12.09 -76.27 23.98
N VAL A 37 11.27 -77.31 23.95
CA VAL A 37 9.81 -77.27 23.88
C VAL A 37 9.24 -76.92 25.25
N SER A 38 8.32 -75.95 25.33
CA SER A 38 7.24 -75.96 26.35
C SER A 38 6.17 -74.88 26.08
N SER A 39 4.91 -75.31 26.10
CA SER A 39 3.66 -74.53 26.14
C SER A 39 3.22 -73.80 24.86
N THR A 40 2.49 -74.53 24.01
CA THR A 40 1.74 -73.98 22.89
C THR A 40 0.47 -73.27 23.37
N LEU A 41 0.46 -71.94 23.38
CA LEU A 41 -0.77 -71.17 23.21
C LEU A 41 -1.06 -71.13 21.70
N ARG A 42 -1.97 -71.98 21.23
CA ARG A 42 -2.42 -71.97 19.82
C ARG A 42 -3.33 -70.75 19.61
N LEU A 43 -2.77 -69.56 19.41
CA LEU A 43 -3.48 -68.54 18.63
C LEU A 43 -3.53 -69.05 17.19
N SER A 44 -4.73 -69.28 16.67
CA SER A 44 -4.90 -69.61 15.25
C SER A 44 -4.28 -68.50 14.41
N VAL A 45 -3.64 -68.85 13.29
CA VAL A 45 -3.12 -67.86 12.34
C VAL A 45 -4.21 -66.84 12.02
N SER A 46 -5.48 -67.27 11.92
CA SER A 46 -6.67 -66.43 11.76
C SER A 46 -6.88 -65.37 12.86
N ALA A 47 -6.55 -65.64 14.12
CA ALA A 47 -6.68 -64.67 15.21
C ALA A 47 -5.63 -63.55 15.12
N VAL A 48 -4.41 -63.89 14.69
CA VAL A 48 -3.34 -62.90 14.45
C VAL A 48 -3.64 -62.09 13.19
N THR A 49 -4.15 -62.71 12.12
CA THR A 49 -4.60 -61.96 10.93
C THR A 49 -5.78 -61.04 11.24
N LEU A 50 -6.74 -61.48 12.08
CA LEU A 50 -7.86 -60.62 12.50
C LEU A 50 -7.39 -59.43 13.34
N LEU A 51 -6.45 -59.64 14.27
CA LEU A 51 -5.88 -58.55 15.08
C LEU A 51 -5.07 -57.56 14.23
N ILE A 52 -4.29 -58.04 13.27
CA ILE A 52 -3.55 -57.17 12.34
C ILE A 52 -4.51 -56.42 11.40
N LEU A 53 -5.57 -57.07 10.90
CA LEU A 53 -6.62 -56.37 10.13
C LEU A 53 -7.34 -55.32 10.98
N PHE A 54 -7.63 -55.61 12.26
CA PHE A 54 -8.30 -54.66 13.16
C PHE A 54 -7.42 -53.44 13.46
N SER A 55 -6.09 -53.63 13.59
CA SER A 55 -5.12 -52.53 13.72
C SER A 55 -5.05 -51.66 12.46
N PHE A 56 -5.22 -52.24 11.27
CA PHE A 56 -5.28 -51.48 10.01
C PHE A 56 -6.58 -50.67 9.85
N PHE A 57 -7.70 -51.11 10.44
CA PHE A 57 -8.94 -50.32 10.45
C PHE A 57 -8.98 -49.25 11.55
N ALA A 58 -8.24 -49.43 12.64
CA ALA A 58 -8.17 -48.45 13.73
C ALA A 58 -7.22 -47.26 13.44
N SER A 59 -6.35 -47.37 12.42
CA SER A 59 -5.42 -46.29 12.03
C SER A 59 -6.02 -45.29 11.03
N CYS A 60 -7.30 -45.43 10.67
CA CYS A 60 -8.04 -44.48 9.83
C CYS A 60 -8.91 -43.55 10.68
N THR A 61 -8.33 -42.88 11.68
CA THR A 61 -8.90 -41.62 12.14
C THR A 61 -8.59 -40.59 11.07
N LYS A 62 -9.60 -40.16 10.30
CA LYS A 62 -9.46 -38.93 9.51
C LYS A 62 -8.99 -37.86 10.48
N ASP A 63 -7.82 -37.28 10.23
CA ASP A 63 -7.39 -36.09 10.95
C ASP A 63 -8.57 -35.11 10.94
N PRO A 64 -8.90 -34.49 12.09
CA PRO A 64 -9.95 -33.49 12.09
C PRO A 64 -9.57 -32.47 11.02
N VAL A 65 -10.46 -32.26 10.05
CA VAL A 65 -10.31 -31.15 9.11
C VAL A 65 -10.36 -29.92 9.99
N GLU A 66 -9.20 -29.29 10.24
CA GLU A 66 -9.16 -28.03 10.97
C GLU A 66 -10.09 -27.06 10.24
N GLU A 67 -11.07 -26.52 10.98
CA GLU A 67 -11.95 -25.52 10.37
C GLU A 67 -11.06 -24.34 9.94
N PRO A 68 -11.30 -23.80 8.72
CA PRO A 68 -10.53 -22.66 8.24
C PRO A 68 -10.63 -21.53 9.26
N TYR A 69 -9.48 -20.94 9.59
CA TYR A 69 -9.41 -19.83 10.53
C TYR A 69 -10.38 -18.73 10.11
N LYS A 70 -11.16 -18.24 11.07
CA LYS A 70 -12.11 -17.14 10.85
C LYS A 70 -11.43 -15.86 11.29
N PRO A 71 -11.06 -14.96 10.35
CA PRO A 71 -10.38 -13.72 10.71
C PRO A 71 -11.25 -12.85 11.62
N THR A 72 -10.60 -12.16 12.55
CA THR A 72 -11.24 -11.28 13.52
C THR A 72 -11.66 -9.99 12.82
N PRO A 73 -12.95 -9.63 12.79
CA PRO A 73 -13.39 -8.37 12.20
C PRO A 73 -12.71 -7.18 12.86
N TYR A 74 -12.24 -6.23 12.05
CA TYR A 74 -11.71 -4.96 12.53
C TYR A 74 -12.67 -3.82 12.19
N GLN A 75 -13.07 -3.06 13.20
CA GLN A 75 -13.89 -1.88 13.01
C GLN A 75 -13.01 -0.63 13.07
N ILE A 76 -13.03 0.17 12.00
CA ILE A 76 -12.36 1.47 12.01
C ILE A 76 -13.11 2.39 12.98
N GLU A 77 -12.40 2.90 13.98
CA GLU A 77 -12.89 3.97 14.85
C GLU A 77 -12.94 5.27 14.04
N ILE A 78 -14.13 5.85 13.90
CA ILE A 78 -14.33 7.11 13.17
C ILE A 78 -14.03 8.27 14.13
N PRO A 79 -12.99 9.10 13.86
CA PRO A 79 -12.65 10.21 14.73
C PRO A 79 -13.76 11.28 14.79
N PHE A 80 -13.74 12.11 15.82
CA PHE A 80 -14.71 13.19 15.98
C PHE A 80 -14.75 14.11 14.75
N GLY A 81 -15.94 14.33 14.20
CA GLY A 81 -16.17 15.20 13.04
C GLY A 81 -15.89 14.56 11.68
N PHE A 82 -15.30 13.35 11.61
CA PHE A 82 -15.00 12.68 10.35
C PHE A 82 -16.25 12.06 9.70
N PRO A 83 -16.27 11.91 8.36
CA PRO A 83 -17.41 11.29 7.68
C PRO A 83 -17.63 9.83 8.13
N THR A 84 -18.88 9.39 8.18
CA THR A 84 -19.21 8.01 8.56
C THR A 84 -19.16 7.01 7.40
N LYS A 85 -19.21 7.51 6.16
CA LYS A 85 -19.15 6.66 4.97
C LYS A 85 -17.71 6.29 4.63
N LEU A 86 -17.34 5.05 4.92
CA LEU A 86 -16.03 4.47 4.61
C LEU A 86 -16.01 3.86 3.20
N ASN A 87 -14.86 3.95 2.52
CA ASN A 87 -14.56 3.27 1.26
C ASN A 87 -13.85 1.93 1.55
N ILE A 88 -14.65 0.92 1.86
CA ILE A 88 -14.20 -0.46 2.10
C ILE A 88 -14.98 -1.36 1.13
N PRO A 89 -14.31 -2.08 0.21
CA PRO A 89 -14.97 -3.04 -0.66
C PRO A 89 -15.58 -4.21 0.12
N ASP A 90 -16.81 -4.61 -0.23
CA ASP A 90 -17.50 -5.75 0.40
C ASP A 90 -16.72 -7.07 0.28
N ASP A 91 -15.92 -7.20 -0.78
CA ASP A 91 -15.11 -8.40 -1.05
C ASP A 91 -13.71 -8.35 -0.39
N ASN A 92 -13.38 -7.27 0.33
CA ASN A 92 -12.18 -7.14 1.16
C ASN A 92 -12.51 -6.43 2.51
N PRO A 93 -13.31 -7.05 3.39
CA PRO A 93 -13.62 -6.48 4.69
C PRO A 93 -12.36 -6.36 5.56
N MET A 94 -12.37 -5.39 6.46
CA MET A 94 -11.25 -5.14 7.38
C MET A 94 -11.18 -6.23 8.46
N THR A 95 -9.98 -6.77 8.67
CA THR A 95 -9.71 -7.82 9.67
C THR A 95 -8.38 -7.56 10.37
N VAL A 96 -8.26 -7.98 11.63
CA VAL A 96 -7.01 -7.78 12.41
C VAL A 96 -5.84 -8.48 11.71
N GLU A 97 -6.04 -9.72 11.27
CA GLU A 97 -5.01 -10.55 10.65
C GLU A 97 -4.67 -10.07 9.23
N GLY A 98 -5.66 -9.56 8.48
CA GLY A 98 -5.43 -8.96 7.17
C GLY A 98 -4.66 -7.64 7.24
N ILE A 99 -4.92 -6.80 8.24
CA ILE A 99 -4.16 -5.58 8.52
C ILE A 99 -2.72 -5.92 8.92
N GLU A 100 -2.52 -6.89 9.81
CA GLU A 100 -1.18 -7.30 10.26
C GLU A 100 -0.35 -7.86 9.09
N LEU A 101 -0.93 -8.77 8.30
CA LEU A 101 -0.30 -9.28 7.08
C LEU A 101 0.03 -8.14 6.10
N GLY A 102 -0.91 -7.20 5.94
CA GLY A 102 -0.73 -6.01 5.10
C GLY A 102 0.45 -5.16 5.53
N ARG A 103 0.60 -4.95 6.84
CA ARG A 103 1.73 -4.22 7.43
C ARG A 103 3.04 -4.93 7.16
N TYR A 104 3.14 -6.24 7.36
CA TYR A 104 4.36 -6.98 7.01
C TYR A 104 4.71 -6.79 5.53
N LEU A 105 3.74 -7.00 4.63
CA LEU A 105 3.96 -6.88 3.19
C LEU A 105 4.36 -5.47 2.76
N PHE A 106 3.73 -4.42 3.31
CA PHE A 106 4.04 -3.02 2.99
C PHE A 106 5.52 -2.66 3.18
N TYR A 107 6.15 -3.24 4.21
CA TYR A 107 7.55 -3.03 4.54
C TYR A 107 8.49 -4.07 3.91
N ASP A 108 7.97 -5.14 3.31
CA ASP A 108 8.76 -6.27 2.83
C ASP A 108 9.33 -6.02 1.42
N GLY A 109 10.65 -5.86 1.35
CA GLY A 109 11.42 -5.71 0.11
C GLY A 109 11.32 -6.87 -0.87
N ARG A 110 10.83 -8.03 -0.41
CA ARG A 110 10.54 -9.18 -1.28
C ARG A 110 9.38 -8.94 -2.23
N LEU A 111 8.59 -7.89 -2.03
CA LEU A 111 7.61 -7.40 -3.02
C LEU A 111 8.26 -6.97 -4.34
N SER A 112 9.57 -6.70 -4.37
CA SER A 112 10.31 -6.49 -5.62
C SER A 112 10.67 -7.80 -6.36
N GLY A 113 10.26 -8.96 -5.82
CA GLY A 113 10.69 -10.29 -6.27
C GLY A 113 12.10 -10.70 -5.83
N ARG A 114 12.83 -9.86 -5.09
CA ARG A 114 14.13 -10.22 -4.48
C ARG A 114 13.91 -11.08 -3.23
N THR A 115 14.95 -11.73 -2.73
CA THR A 115 14.80 -12.82 -1.75
C THR A 115 14.99 -12.40 -0.29
N HIS A 116 15.40 -11.16 -0.02
CA HIS A 116 15.63 -10.67 1.35
C HIS A 116 14.60 -9.57 1.72
N PRO A 117 14.04 -9.55 2.94
CA PRO A 117 13.06 -8.54 3.35
C PRO A 117 13.57 -7.10 3.32
N ASP A 118 14.88 -6.88 3.48
CA ASP A 118 15.51 -5.55 3.34
C ASP A 118 15.93 -5.22 1.89
N SER A 119 15.49 -5.99 0.90
CA SER A 119 15.79 -5.67 -0.49
C SER A 119 15.08 -4.38 -0.90
N LEU A 120 15.78 -3.48 -1.61
CA LEU A 120 15.08 -2.48 -2.41
C LEU A 120 14.21 -3.25 -3.43
N MET A 121 12.93 -2.99 -3.65
CA MET A 121 12.06 -1.94 -3.14
C MET A 121 10.78 -2.54 -2.52
N SER A 122 10.34 -1.95 -1.40
CA SER A 122 9.00 -2.15 -0.81
C SER A 122 8.17 -0.88 -0.94
N CYS A 123 6.88 -0.93 -0.59
CA CYS A 123 6.04 0.28 -0.55
C CYS A 123 6.66 1.36 0.37
N ALA A 124 7.18 0.94 1.52
CA ALA A 124 7.83 1.82 2.50
C ALA A 124 9.13 2.47 2.02
N THR A 125 9.68 2.07 0.87
CA THR A 125 10.82 2.79 0.28
C THR A 125 10.39 4.18 -0.17
N CYS A 126 9.24 4.31 -0.85
CA CYS A 126 8.73 5.60 -1.32
C CYS A 126 7.75 6.23 -0.35
N HIS A 127 7.11 5.45 0.52
CA HIS A 127 6.08 5.92 1.46
C HIS A 127 6.61 5.87 2.89
N ARG A 128 7.35 6.91 3.31
CA ARG A 128 7.99 7.00 4.63
C ARG A 128 7.05 7.59 5.67
N GLN A 129 6.82 6.86 6.77
CA GLN A 129 5.86 7.26 7.80
C GLN A 129 6.16 8.67 8.35
N GLU A 130 7.43 8.98 8.61
CA GLU A 130 7.88 10.25 9.15
C GLU A 130 7.67 11.44 8.18
N ARG A 131 7.36 11.14 6.92
CA ARG A 131 6.98 12.09 5.86
C ARG A 131 5.49 11.95 5.50
N SER A 132 4.66 11.49 6.43
CA SER A 132 3.23 11.22 6.22
C SER A 132 2.96 10.25 5.06
N PHE A 133 3.84 9.27 4.89
CA PHE A 133 3.82 8.31 3.78
C PHE A 133 4.02 8.94 2.39
N GLU A 134 4.71 10.08 2.32
CA GLU A 134 5.36 10.62 1.14
C GLU A 134 6.86 10.21 1.15
N ALA A 135 7.62 10.47 0.08
CA ALA A 135 9.05 10.15 0.01
C ALA A 135 9.92 11.10 0.87
N GLY A 136 9.57 12.37 0.86
CA GLY A 136 10.27 13.49 1.45
C GLY A 136 11.40 14.02 0.56
N ILE A 137 11.55 15.34 0.53
CA ILE A 137 12.63 16.06 -0.15
C ILE A 137 14.03 15.64 0.33
N ASP A 138 14.10 15.08 1.55
CA ASP A 138 15.30 14.60 2.21
C ASP A 138 15.55 13.10 2.02
N HIS A 139 14.82 12.44 1.12
CA HIS A 139 14.95 11.01 0.91
C HIS A 139 16.39 10.62 0.52
N PRO A 140 17.01 9.63 1.20
CA PRO A 140 18.42 9.30 0.98
C PRO A 140 18.75 8.75 -0.41
N LEU A 141 17.74 8.23 -1.12
CA LEU A 141 17.88 7.66 -2.47
C LEU A 141 17.25 8.52 -3.57
N PHE A 142 16.44 9.52 -3.23
CA PHE A 142 15.65 10.27 -4.20
C PHE A 142 16.01 11.75 -4.12
N GLU A 143 16.78 12.21 -5.11
CA GLU A 143 17.25 13.58 -5.18
C GLU A 143 16.05 14.55 -5.20
N GLY A 144 16.02 15.48 -4.23
CA GLY A 144 14.94 16.46 -4.09
C GLY A 144 13.57 15.83 -3.80
N GLY A 145 13.52 14.57 -3.36
CA GLY A 145 12.26 13.85 -3.13
C GLY A 145 11.55 13.40 -4.40
N HIS A 146 12.24 13.34 -5.55
CA HIS A 146 11.71 12.76 -6.79
C HIS A 146 12.00 11.26 -6.87
N PRO A 147 11.00 10.39 -6.62
CA PRO A 147 11.23 8.95 -6.58
C PRO A 147 11.68 8.40 -7.92
N GLN A 148 12.42 7.29 -7.84
CA GLN A 148 12.77 6.49 -9.01
C GLN A 148 12.62 5.02 -8.67
N GLY A 149 12.15 4.26 -9.64
CA GLY A 149 11.99 2.83 -9.51
C GLY A 149 13.29 2.08 -9.39
N ILE A 150 13.17 0.77 -9.15
CA ILE A 150 14.29 -0.16 -9.04
C ILE A 150 15.16 -0.22 -10.30
N THR A 151 14.60 0.19 -11.44
CA THR A 151 15.22 0.26 -12.77
C THR A 151 16.01 1.56 -12.97
N GLY A 152 15.87 2.53 -12.07
CA GLY A 152 16.43 3.88 -12.18
C GLY A 152 15.58 4.86 -12.99
N ILE A 153 14.39 4.45 -13.46
CA ILE A 153 13.44 5.34 -14.14
C ILE A 153 12.72 6.17 -13.07
N LYS A 154 12.67 7.50 -13.24
CA LYS A 154 11.95 8.40 -12.34
C LYS A 154 10.45 8.19 -12.46
N THR A 155 9.74 8.25 -11.34
CA THR A 155 8.27 8.34 -11.37
C THR A 155 7.86 9.64 -12.03
N HIS A 156 6.73 9.61 -12.74
CA HIS A 156 6.27 10.77 -13.50
C HIS A 156 5.84 11.95 -12.61
N HIS A 157 5.29 11.66 -11.43
CA HIS A 157 4.91 12.63 -10.40
C HIS A 157 5.60 12.30 -9.06
N VAL A 158 5.63 13.26 -8.15
CA VAL A 158 6.01 13.02 -6.74
C VAL A 158 4.97 12.13 -6.05
N MET A 159 5.29 11.56 -4.88
CA MET A 159 4.34 10.66 -4.22
C MET A 159 3.16 11.42 -3.63
N LEU A 160 2.03 10.71 -3.57
CA LEU A 160 0.90 11.12 -2.75
C LEU A 160 1.04 10.51 -1.35
N PRO A 161 0.70 11.27 -0.28
CA PRO A 161 0.74 10.73 1.07
C PRO A 161 -0.35 9.66 1.26
N PHE A 162 -0.05 8.60 2.02
CA PHE A 162 -1.05 7.63 2.47
C PHE A 162 -1.62 8.05 3.83
N ILE A 163 -2.67 8.84 3.77
CA ILE A 163 -3.32 9.45 4.93
C ILE A 163 -4.82 9.56 4.68
N ASN A 164 -5.62 9.07 5.62
CA ASN A 164 -7.09 9.16 5.61
C ASN A 164 -7.75 8.64 4.32
N LEU A 165 -7.07 7.74 3.59
CA LEU A 165 -7.52 7.27 2.26
C LEU A 165 -8.82 6.46 2.31
N VAL A 166 -9.19 5.93 3.47
CA VAL A 166 -10.46 5.22 3.65
C VAL A 166 -11.69 6.11 3.41
N TRP A 167 -11.55 7.44 3.43
CA TRP A 167 -12.64 8.36 3.08
C TRP A 167 -12.58 8.89 1.65
N ASN A 168 -11.63 8.44 0.83
CA ASN A 168 -11.52 8.88 -0.55
C ASN A 168 -12.47 8.08 -1.46
N HIS A 169 -13.53 8.72 -1.95
CA HIS A 169 -14.48 8.14 -2.91
C HIS A 169 -14.29 8.65 -4.35
N SER A 170 -13.36 9.57 -4.59
CA SER A 170 -13.19 10.30 -5.86
C SER A 170 -12.06 9.75 -6.73
N GLY A 171 -11.52 8.58 -6.37
CA GLY A 171 -10.47 7.86 -7.09
C GLY A 171 -9.05 8.13 -6.58
N TYR A 172 -8.05 7.38 -7.06
CA TYR A 172 -6.66 7.37 -6.60
C TYR A 172 -5.65 7.77 -7.71
N GLY A 173 -4.45 8.17 -7.30
CA GLY A 173 -3.46 8.81 -8.18
C GLY A 173 -3.70 10.30 -8.38
N TRP A 174 -2.72 11.01 -8.94
CA TRP A 174 -2.80 12.47 -9.18
C TRP A 174 -3.89 12.85 -10.18
N ASN A 175 -4.12 12.00 -11.19
CA ASN A 175 -5.15 12.19 -12.22
C ASN A 175 -6.41 11.34 -11.97
N GLY A 176 -6.48 10.56 -10.88
CA GLY A 176 -7.68 9.80 -10.53
C GLY A 176 -8.01 8.62 -11.45
N PHE A 177 -7.00 8.02 -12.08
CA PHE A 177 -7.16 6.90 -13.01
C PHE A 177 -7.72 5.62 -12.39
N ILE A 178 -7.69 5.50 -11.06
CA ILE A 178 -8.28 4.38 -10.31
C ILE A 178 -9.55 4.86 -9.62
N TYR A 179 -10.72 4.35 -10.01
CA TYR A 179 -12.00 4.80 -9.45
C TYR A 179 -13.07 3.70 -9.53
N PRO A 180 -14.06 3.66 -8.61
CA PRO A 180 -14.95 2.50 -8.47
C PRO A 180 -15.71 2.11 -9.74
N GLU A 181 -16.11 3.08 -10.55
CA GLU A 181 -16.87 2.89 -11.80
C GLU A 181 -15.99 2.63 -13.03
N ASN A 182 -14.67 2.45 -12.88
CA ASN A 182 -13.76 2.27 -14.01
C ASN A 182 -14.17 1.04 -14.86
N PRO A 183 -14.28 1.15 -16.19
CA PRO A 183 -14.63 0.01 -17.04
C PRO A 183 -13.61 -1.13 -16.95
N ASN A 184 -12.35 -0.83 -16.66
CA ASN A 184 -11.33 -1.81 -16.32
C ASN A 184 -11.46 -2.18 -14.83
N ASP A 185 -11.80 -3.42 -14.54
CA ASP A 185 -11.99 -3.92 -13.17
C ASP A 185 -10.68 -4.07 -12.39
N GLU A 186 -9.53 -3.98 -13.06
CA GLU A 186 -8.21 -3.92 -12.44
C GLU A 186 -7.73 -2.47 -12.13
N LEU A 187 -8.64 -1.48 -12.16
CA LEU A 187 -8.37 -0.06 -11.90
C LEU A 187 -9.47 0.58 -11.03
N ARG A 188 -10.02 -0.13 -10.04
CA ARG A 188 -11.19 0.35 -9.27
C ARG A 188 -10.90 0.78 -7.84
N ASN A 189 -9.85 0.26 -7.22
CA ASN A 189 -9.64 0.39 -5.77
C ASN A 189 -8.15 0.36 -5.39
N ILE A 190 -7.86 0.39 -4.09
CA ILE A 190 -6.48 0.41 -3.56
C ILE A 190 -5.78 -0.93 -3.86
N GLU A 191 -6.51 -2.05 -3.82
CA GLU A 191 -5.98 -3.38 -4.12
C GLU A 191 -5.41 -3.47 -5.53
N ASP A 192 -6.13 -2.86 -6.48
CA ASP A 192 -5.70 -2.71 -7.87
C ASP A 192 -4.48 -1.80 -7.99
N PHE A 193 -4.45 -0.68 -7.26
CA PHE A 193 -3.30 0.22 -7.25
C PHE A 193 -2.03 -0.49 -6.76
N VAL A 194 -2.12 -1.30 -5.70
CA VAL A 194 -1.00 -2.09 -5.20
C VAL A 194 -0.41 -2.97 -6.31
N ARG A 195 -1.25 -3.60 -7.13
CA ARG A 195 -0.79 -4.42 -8.26
C ARG A 195 -0.08 -3.57 -9.31
N LEU A 196 -0.63 -2.41 -9.66
CA LEU A 196 -0.03 -1.52 -10.65
C LEU A 196 1.33 -1.03 -10.19
N ALA A 197 1.44 -0.58 -8.94
CA ALA A 197 2.69 -0.11 -8.35
C ALA A 197 3.78 -1.19 -8.33
N VAL A 198 3.38 -2.44 -8.05
CA VAL A 198 4.29 -3.58 -8.13
C VAL A 198 4.79 -3.84 -9.55
N LEU A 199 3.94 -3.66 -10.57
CA LEU A 199 4.28 -3.95 -11.97
C LEU A 199 4.98 -2.81 -12.70
N ALA A 200 4.77 -1.56 -12.29
CA ALA A 200 5.27 -0.38 -12.98
C ALA A 200 6.81 -0.37 -13.04
N GLU A 201 7.36 -0.12 -14.23
CA GLU A 201 8.80 -0.15 -14.49
C GLU A 201 9.54 1.00 -13.78
N ASP A 202 8.87 2.14 -13.62
CA ASP A 202 9.31 3.33 -12.91
C ASP A 202 9.06 3.29 -11.40
N GLU A 203 8.55 2.16 -10.89
CA GLU A 203 8.37 1.92 -9.46
C GLU A 203 9.06 0.61 -9.02
N ILE A 204 8.32 -0.41 -8.59
CA ILE A 204 8.89 -1.63 -8.01
C ILE A 204 9.43 -2.58 -9.10
N ALA A 205 8.91 -2.51 -10.32
CA ALA A 205 9.22 -3.39 -11.46
C ALA A 205 9.32 -4.89 -11.08
N GLY A 206 8.39 -5.32 -10.23
CA GLY A 206 8.24 -6.68 -9.75
C GLY A 206 7.50 -7.59 -10.72
N ASP A 207 7.54 -8.89 -10.44
CA ASP A 207 6.79 -9.91 -11.17
C ASP A 207 5.83 -10.62 -10.22
N THR A 208 4.53 -10.49 -10.45
CA THR A 208 3.48 -11.04 -9.57
C THR A 208 3.56 -12.56 -9.43
N THR A 209 4.09 -13.27 -10.41
CA THR A 209 4.28 -14.73 -10.38
C THR A 209 5.48 -15.13 -9.55
N ARG A 210 6.58 -14.40 -9.65
CA ARG A 210 7.76 -14.58 -8.81
C ARG A 210 7.45 -14.25 -7.35
N ILE A 211 6.74 -13.15 -7.11
CA ILE A 211 6.35 -12.69 -5.77
C ILE A 211 5.47 -13.74 -5.07
N LYS A 212 4.41 -14.24 -5.74
CA LYS A 212 3.54 -15.25 -5.12
C LYS A 212 4.28 -16.57 -4.84
N ILE A 213 5.17 -17.00 -5.73
CA ILE A 213 5.99 -18.22 -5.53
C ILE A 213 6.93 -18.03 -4.35
N LEU A 214 7.57 -16.86 -4.25
CA LEU A 214 8.48 -16.53 -3.16
C LEU A 214 7.75 -16.56 -1.82
N PHE A 215 6.67 -15.79 -1.65
CA PHE A 215 5.92 -15.76 -0.39
C PHE A 215 5.28 -17.10 -0.05
N GLN A 216 4.86 -17.89 -1.05
CA GLN A 216 4.37 -19.26 -0.82
C GLN A 216 5.44 -20.19 -0.23
N SER A 217 6.72 -19.92 -0.51
CA SER A 217 7.86 -20.75 -0.08
C SER A 217 8.46 -20.36 1.28
N LEU A 218 8.01 -19.24 1.87
CA LEU A 218 8.47 -18.79 3.19
C LEU A 218 7.60 -19.44 4.26
N ASP A 219 8.19 -20.16 5.21
CA ASP A 219 7.46 -20.97 6.20
C ASP A 219 6.31 -20.23 6.89
N SER A 220 6.52 -18.97 7.28
CA SER A 220 5.55 -18.20 8.08
C SER A 220 4.41 -17.56 7.27
N TYR A 221 4.60 -17.28 5.98
CA TYR A 221 3.60 -16.51 5.20
C TYR A 221 2.33 -17.29 4.87
N PRO A 222 2.37 -18.55 4.42
CA PRO A 222 1.18 -19.35 4.17
C PRO A 222 0.22 -19.37 5.37
N GLU A 223 0.74 -19.53 6.59
CA GLU A 223 -0.10 -19.49 7.80
C GLU A 223 -0.75 -18.11 8.00
N LEU A 224 -0.03 -17.01 7.76
CA LEU A 224 -0.60 -15.66 7.82
C LEU A 224 -1.70 -15.44 6.77
N PHE A 225 -1.52 -15.97 5.55
CA PHE A 225 -2.58 -15.95 4.53
C PHE A 225 -3.78 -16.81 4.94
N ALA A 226 -3.54 -17.95 5.60
CA ALA A 226 -4.61 -18.79 6.13
C ALA A 226 -5.42 -18.05 7.20
N LYS A 227 -4.75 -17.33 8.10
CA LYS A 227 -5.38 -16.50 9.13
C LYS A 227 -6.18 -15.34 8.51
N ALA A 228 -5.60 -14.63 7.54
CA ALA A 228 -6.25 -13.46 6.94
C ALA A 228 -7.39 -13.81 5.97
N PHE A 229 -7.28 -14.92 5.22
CA PHE A 229 -8.15 -15.21 4.07
C PHE A 229 -8.70 -16.64 4.03
N GLY A 230 -8.47 -17.45 5.06
CA GLY A 230 -8.95 -18.83 5.15
C GLY A 230 -8.23 -19.81 4.22
N SER A 231 -7.10 -19.43 3.63
CA SER A 231 -6.30 -20.30 2.77
C SER A 231 -4.81 -19.99 2.85
N GLU A 232 -4.00 -21.04 2.98
CA GLU A 232 -2.52 -20.97 2.89
C GLU A 232 -1.99 -20.60 1.49
N LYS A 233 -2.88 -20.62 0.48
CA LYS A 233 -2.50 -20.32 -0.89
C LYS A 233 -2.25 -18.82 -1.03
N VAL A 234 -1.00 -18.46 -1.27
CA VAL A 234 -0.60 -17.10 -1.58
C VAL A 234 -1.05 -16.74 -2.99
N THR A 235 -1.87 -15.69 -3.09
CA THR A 235 -2.28 -15.11 -4.37
C THR A 235 -1.96 -13.64 -4.37
N PHE A 236 -1.66 -13.09 -5.56
CA PHE A 236 -1.40 -11.66 -5.66
C PHE A 236 -2.65 -10.83 -5.31
N LYS A 237 -3.85 -11.36 -5.58
CA LYS A 237 -5.11 -10.76 -5.14
C LYS A 237 -5.14 -10.57 -3.62
N ASN A 238 -4.76 -11.59 -2.85
CA ASN A 238 -4.72 -11.51 -1.39
C ASN A 238 -3.57 -10.64 -0.87
N ILE A 239 -2.43 -10.57 -1.58
CA ILE A 239 -1.36 -9.60 -1.28
C ILE A 239 -1.90 -8.17 -1.37
N GLY A 240 -2.53 -7.82 -2.51
CA GLY A 240 -3.13 -6.50 -2.72
C GLY A 240 -4.19 -6.17 -1.66
N ARG A 241 -5.05 -7.15 -1.34
CA ARG A 241 -6.08 -7.02 -0.30
C ARG A 241 -5.51 -6.75 1.09
N ALA A 242 -4.48 -7.47 1.51
CA ALA A 242 -3.85 -7.28 2.81
C ALA A 242 -3.21 -5.89 2.91
N ILE A 243 -2.39 -5.50 1.92
CA ILE A 243 -1.75 -4.17 1.89
C ILE A 243 -2.81 -3.06 1.89
N ALA A 244 -3.89 -3.21 1.13
CA ALA A 244 -4.97 -2.24 1.10
C ALA A 244 -5.73 -2.15 2.44
N GLN A 245 -5.90 -3.24 3.18
CA GLN A 245 -6.43 -3.19 4.55
C GLN A 245 -5.52 -2.36 5.45
N PHE A 246 -4.19 -2.56 5.40
CA PHE A 246 -3.24 -1.74 6.15
C PHE A 246 -3.28 -0.25 5.75
N ILE A 247 -3.29 0.08 4.45
CA ILE A 247 -3.37 1.48 3.99
C ILE A 247 -4.63 2.19 4.52
N ARG A 248 -5.75 1.48 4.63
CA ARG A 248 -7.01 2.04 5.17
C ARG A 248 -6.96 2.35 6.67
N THR A 249 -5.99 1.83 7.42
CA THR A 249 -5.83 2.15 8.85
C THR A 249 -4.97 3.40 9.09
N LEU A 250 -4.32 3.94 8.06
CA LEU A 250 -3.47 5.13 8.15
C LEU A 250 -4.33 6.39 8.33
N ILE A 251 -4.80 6.60 9.55
CA ILE A 251 -5.71 7.68 9.94
C ILE A 251 -4.98 8.71 10.80
N SER A 252 -4.95 9.97 10.34
CA SER A 252 -4.48 11.13 11.09
C SER A 252 -5.67 12.00 11.50
N ALA A 253 -5.79 12.20 12.82
CA ALA A 253 -6.93 12.90 13.42
C ALA A 253 -6.62 13.47 14.83
N ASN A 254 -5.34 13.63 15.20
CA ASN A 254 -4.94 14.16 16.50
C ASN A 254 -4.02 15.39 16.42
N SER A 255 -4.10 16.13 15.32
CA SER A 255 -3.39 17.40 15.15
C SER A 255 -3.82 18.45 16.18
N ARG A 256 -3.07 19.54 16.27
CA ARG A 256 -3.43 20.69 17.12
C ARG A 256 -4.80 21.26 16.73
N PHE A 257 -5.12 21.31 15.44
CA PHE A 257 -6.44 21.71 14.96
C PHE A 257 -7.55 20.72 15.38
N ASP A 258 -7.29 19.41 15.36
CA ASP A 258 -8.27 18.42 15.83
C ASP A 258 -8.59 18.60 17.32
N LYS A 259 -7.55 18.86 18.14
CA LYS A 259 -7.69 19.14 19.58
C LYS A 259 -8.47 20.44 19.82
N TYR A 260 -8.27 21.46 18.98
CA TYR A 260 -9.10 22.68 19.00
C TYR A 260 -10.57 22.38 18.69
N MET A 261 -10.84 21.60 17.63
CA MET A 261 -12.21 21.21 17.24
C MET A 261 -12.93 20.38 18.33
N LYS A 262 -12.18 19.59 19.10
CA LYS A 262 -12.69 18.85 20.27
C LYS A 262 -12.85 19.72 21.54
N GLY A 263 -12.41 20.98 21.52
CA GLY A 263 -12.42 21.86 22.68
C GLY A 263 -11.37 21.53 23.74
N GLU A 264 -10.36 20.71 23.41
CA GLU A 264 -9.30 20.27 24.33
C GLU A 264 -8.22 21.35 24.50
N LEU A 265 -8.07 22.24 23.53
CA LEU A 265 -7.15 23.38 23.57
C LEU A 265 -7.68 24.57 22.76
N GLN A 266 -6.98 25.71 22.85
CA GLN A 266 -7.22 26.87 22.00
C GLN A 266 -6.08 27.05 21.00
N LEU A 267 -6.43 27.46 19.77
CA LEU A 267 -5.46 27.98 18.82
C LEU A 267 -4.90 29.31 19.32
N THR A 268 -3.68 29.63 18.91
CA THR A 268 -3.10 30.96 19.05
C THR A 268 -3.87 31.95 18.17
N GLN A 269 -3.72 33.25 18.43
CA GLN A 269 -4.38 34.26 17.59
C GLN A 269 -3.94 34.16 16.11
N SER A 270 -2.66 33.88 15.86
CA SER A 270 -2.11 33.74 14.51
C SER A 270 -2.69 32.51 13.79
N GLU A 271 -2.74 31.35 14.45
CA GLU A 271 -3.39 30.14 13.93
C GLU A 271 -4.89 30.37 13.64
N LEU A 272 -5.59 31.11 14.52
CA LEU A 272 -7.01 31.42 14.32
C LEU A 272 -7.22 32.39 13.14
N ASN A 273 -6.40 33.44 13.03
CA ASN A 273 -6.43 34.34 11.87
C ASN A 273 -6.18 33.57 10.58
N GLY A 274 -5.20 32.66 10.57
CA GLY A 274 -4.90 31.79 9.44
C GLY A 274 -6.07 30.88 9.06
N PHE A 275 -6.78 30.34 10.05
CA PHE A 275 -7.99 29.56 9.81
C PHE A 275 -9.11 30.41 9.16
N VAL A 276 -9.28 31.66 9.59
CA VAL A 276 -10.24 32.59 8.94
C VAL A 276 -9.83 32.89 7.51
N LEU A 277 -8.54 33.18 7.27
CA LEU A 277 -8.02 33.39 5.91
C LEU A 277 -8.29 32.17 5.04
N PHE A 278 -7.97 30.98 5.53
CA PHE A 278 -8.17 29.72 4.81
C PHE A 278 -9.64 29.46 4.41
N THR A 279 -10.60 29.86 5.25
CA THR A 279 -12.03 29.55 5.11
C THR A 279 -12.88 30.66 4.49
N THR A 280 -12.26 31.73 3.98
CA THR A 280 -12.97 32.88 3.41
C THR A 280 -12.49 33.21 2.01
N GLU A 281 -13.44 33.58 1.14
CA GLU A 281 -13.17 33.99 -0.25
C GLU A 281 -12.33 35.28 -0.33
N GLU A 282 -12.49 36.18 0.64
CA GLU A 282 -11.72 37.43 0.78
C GLU A 282 -10.36 37.24 1.43
N GLY A 283 -10.08 36.04 1.96
CA GLY A 283 -8.81 35.67 2.56
C GLY A 283 -7.91 34.93 1.57
N ALA A 284 -7.56 33.71 1.92
CA ALA A 284 -6.68 32.84 1.13
C ALA A 284 -7.44 31.90 0.18
N ASP A 285 -8.77 31.87 0.23
CA ASP A 285 -9.65 31.16 -0.73
C ASP A 285 -9.34 29.65 -0.89
N CYS A 286 -8.77 29.03 0.15
CA CYS A 286 -8.25 27.65 0.08
C CYS A 286 -9.36 26.58 0.18
N PHE A 287 -10.45 26.92 0.87
CA PHE A 287 -11.48 25.98 1.30
C PHE A 287 -12.28 25.34 0.17
N HIS A 288 -12.31 25.94 -1.02
CA HIS A 288 -12.99 25.37 -2.18
C HIS A 288 -12.43 24.01 -2.61
N CYS A 289 -11.12 23.81 -2.44
CA CYS A 289 -10.40 22.62 -2.90
C CYS A 289 -9.90 21.76 -1.72
N HIS A 290 -9.46 22.42 -0.65
CA HIS A 290 -8.96 21.74 0.55
C HIS A 290 -10.03 21.61 1.63
N GLY A 291 -11.28 21.94 1.35
CA GLY A 291 -12.40 21.83 2.28
C GLY A 291 -12.39 22.90 3.36
N GLY A 292 -13.51 23.59 3.53
CA GLY A 292 -13.83 24.38 4.71
C GLY A 292 -15.27 24.09 5.10
N PHE A 293 -15.69 24.51 6.29
CA PHE A 293 -17.02 24.22 6.85
C PHE A 293 -17.24 22.76 7.28
N GLY A 294 -16.27 22.17 7.98
CA GLY A 294 -16.47 20.89 8.66
C GLY A 294 -16.08 19.66 7.84
N ASN A 295 -15.30 19.81 6.77
CA ASN A 295 -14.56 18.71 6.18
C ASN A 295 -13.22 18.56 6.91
N PRO A 296 -13.09 17.62 7.88
CA PRO A 296 -11.83 17.47 8.61
C PRO A 296 -10.76 16.78 7.77
N LEU A 297 -11.04 16.32 6.55
CA LEU A 297 -10.03 15.64 5.72
C LEU A 297 -9.05 16.63 5.08
N PHE A 298 -9.36 17.93 5.06
CA PHE A 298 -8.58 18.96 4.40
C PHE A 298 -8.35 18.71 2.88
N THR A 299 -9.32 18.06 2.24
CA THR A 299 -9.35 17.78 0.80
C THR A 299 -10.77 17.46 0.37
N THR A 300 -11.18 17.90 -0.82
CA THR A 300 -12.41 17.44 -1.48
C THR A 300 -12.23 16.10 -2.22
N HIS A 301 -10.98 15.64 -2.36
CA HIS A 301 -10.54 14.56 -3.24
C HIS A 301 -10.86 14.77 -4.74
N LEU A 302 -11.29 15.96 -5.13
CA LEU A 302 -11.59 16.32 -6.52
C LEU A 302 -10.34 16.83 -7.24
N TYR A 303 -10.49 17.12 -8.53
CA TYR A 303 -9.41 17.47 -9.45
C TYR A 303 -9.58 18.91 -9.92
N TYR A 304 -8.49 19.68 -9.89
CA TYR A 304 -8.49 21.10 -10.19
C TYR A 304 -7.25 21.47 -10.99
N ASN A 305 -7.43 22.30 -12.01
CA ASN A 305 -6.34 23.08 -12.58
C ASN A 305 -6.20 24.35 -11.72
N ASN A 306 -5.13 24.41 -10.94
CA ASN A 306 -4.87 25.50 -9.99
C ASN A 306 -4.20 26.73 -10.62
N GLY A 307 -4.06 26.79 -11.95
CA GLY A 307 -3.44 27.93 -12.63
C GLY A 307 -1.91 27.94 -12.57
N LYS A 308 -1.27 26.76 -12.46
CA LYS A 308 0.20 26.65 -12.34
C LYS A 308 0.94 26.88 -13.64
N ASP A 309 0.30 26.56 -14.76
CA ASP A 309 0.86 26.66 -16.10
C ASP A 309 -0.23 27.15 -17.07
N THR A 310 0.17 27.70 -18.21
CA THR A 310 -0.73 28.07 -19.33
C THR A 310 -0.61 27.11 -20.52
N VAL A 311 0.37 26.20 -20.47
CA VAL A 311 0.61 25.16 -21.47
C VAL A 311 0.70 23.83 -20.73
N TYR A 312 -0.15 22.88 -21.12
CA TYR A 312 -0.27 21.59 -20.47
C TYR A 312 0.28 20.50 -21.39
N SER A 313 1.51 20.07 -21.14
CA SER A 313 2.20 19.03 -21.91
C SER A 313 2.33 17.69 -21.18
N ASP A 314 1.85 17.60 -19.95
CA ASP A 314 1.82 16.35 -19.20
C ASP A 314 0.84 15.36 -19.88
N PRO A 315 1.30 14.20 -20.37
CA PRO A 315 0.45 13.24 -21.06
C PRO A 315 -0.50 12.47 -20.11
N ILE A 316 -0.34 12.60 -18.79
CA ILE A 316 -1.11 11.84 -17.79
C ILE A 316 -1.84 12.76 -16.79
N ASP A 317 -2.25 13.94 -17.22
CA ASP A 317 -3.18 14.78 -16.45
C ASP A 317 -4.59 14.17 -16.36
N ARG A 318 -5.52 14.84 -15.69
CA ARG A 318 -6.91 14.34 -15.55
C ARG A 318 -7.63 14.22 -16.90
N PHE A 319 -7.34 15.10 -17.87
CA PHE A 319 -7.90 15.02 -19.22
C PHE A 319 -7.61 13.68 -19.90
N ALA A 320 -6.44 13.07 -19.68
CA ALA A 320 -6.12 11.75 -20.19
C ALA A 320 -7.09 10.64 -19.71
N ILE A 321 -7.80 10.87 -18.59
CA ILE A 321 -8.76 9.94 -18.01
C ILE A 321 -10.19 10.25 -18.44
N THR A 322 -10.58 11.52 -18.47
CA THR A 322 -11.99 11.92 -18.68
C THR A 322 -12.30 12.33 -20.12
N SER A 323 -11.28 12.72 -20.89
CA SER A 323 -11.43 13.39 -22.18
C SER A 323 -12.25 14.69 -22.14
N ASP A 324 -12.52 15.25 -20.96
CA ASP A 324 -13.19 16.55 -20.79
C ASP A 324 -12.16 17.68 -20.91
N PRO A 325 -12.24 18.58 -21.89
CA PRO A 325 -11.31 19.69 -22.03
C PRO A 325 -11.12 20.54 -20.77
N MET A 326 -12.13 20.60 -19.88
CA MET A 326 -12.06 21.33 -18.61
C MET A 326 -11.14 20.67 -17.56
N ASP A 327 -10.79 19.39 -17.76
CA ASP A 327 -9.88 18.64 -16.90
C ASP A 327 -8.41 18.74 -17.36
N ARG A 328 -8.11 19.52 -18.41
CA ARG A 328 -6.75 19.68 -18.90
C ARG A 328 -5.90 20.42 -17.86
N GLY A 329 -4.74 19.85 -17.55
CA GLY A 329 -3.85 20.35 -16.50
C GLY A 329 -4.40 20.20 -15.07
N ALA A 330 -5.52 19.50 -14.89
CA ALA A 330 -6.12 19.29 -13.57
C ALA A 330 -5.51 18.08 -12.86
N TYR A 331 -5.29 18.24 -11.55
CA TYR A 331 -4.80 17.19 -10.66
C TYR A 331 -5.56 17.22 -9.34
N LYS A 332 -5.46 16.13 -8.58
CA LYS A 332 -6.13 15.97 -7.30
C LYS A 332 -5.71 17.08 -6.31
N ALA A 333 -6.70 17.70 -5.66
CA ALA A 333 -6.46 18.45 -4.42
C ALA A 333 -6.16 17.45 -3.30
N THR A 334 -4.93 17.42 -2.82
CA THR A 334 -4.50 16.51 -1.75
C THR A 334 -4.91 17.04 -0.37
N THR A 335 -4.83 16.17 0.65
CA THR A 335 -5.04 16.63 2.03
C THR A 335 -3.92 17.59 2.44
N LEU A 336 -4.27 18.59 3.26
CA LEU A 336 -3.28 19.45 3.92
C LEU A 336 -2.85 18.94 5.30
N ARG A 337 -3.39 17.82 5.77
CA ARG A 337 -2.93 17.19 7.01
C ARG A 337 -1.48 16.74 6.86
N ASN A 338 -0.66 17.05 7.87
CA ASN A 338 0.78 16.80 7.86
C ASN A 338 1.52 17.36 6.64
N ILE A 339 0.97 18.36 5.94
CA ILE A 339 1.58 18.86 4.70
C ILE A 339 2.96 19.45 4.97
N GLU A 340 3.25 19.97 6.17
CA GLU A 340 4.56 20.54 6.50
C GLU A 340 5.74 19.56 6.40
N VAL A 341 5.49 18.25 6.41
CA VAL A 341 6.54 17.22 6.27
C VAL A 341 6.55 16.54 4.90
N GLN A 342 5.76 17.02 3.93
CA GLN A 342 5.52 16.36 2.63
C GLN A 342 6.18 17.09 1.44
N ALA A 343 7.16 17.97 1.69
CA ALA A 343 7.94 18.53 0.60
C ALA A 343 8.63 17.41 -0.21
N PRO A 344 8.83 17.57 -1.53
CA PRO A 344 8.47 18.74 -2.34
C PRO A 344 6.96 18.79 -2.67
N TYR A 345 6.45 19.98 -3.00
CA TYR A 345 5.02 20.24 -3.18
C TYR A 345 4.58 20.31 -4.64
N MET A 346 3.28 20.13 -4.86
CA MET A 346 2.60 19.94 -6.15
C MET A 346 2.89 18.57 -6.78
N HIS A 347 2.07 18.14 -7.73
CA HIS A 347 2.25 16.89 -8.49
C HIS A 347 3.65 16.71 -9.11
N ASP A 348 4.33 17.80 -9.45
CA ASP A 348 5.64 17.82 -10.09
C ASP A 348 6.78 18.24 -9.16
N GLY A 349 6.50 18.45 -7.87
CA GLY A 349 7.53 18.76 -6.87
C GLY A 349 8.23 20.11 -7.05
N ARG A 350 7.61 21.08 -7.76
CA ARG A 350 8.28 22.34 -8.12
C ARG A 350 8.63 23.26 -6.94
N PHE A 351 8.01 23.07 -5.78
CA PHE A 351 8.24 23.90 -4.60
C PHE A 351 8.85 23.11 -3.45
N THR A 352 9.74 23.75 -2.69
CA THR A 352 10.49 23.11 -1.61
C THR A 352 10.00 23.51 -0.22
N THR A 353 9.31 24.65 -0.11
CA THR A 353 8.77 25.19 1.15
C THR A 353 7.27 25.48 1.03
N LEU A 354 6.56 25.49 2.17
CA LEU A 354 5.15 25.90 2.19
C LEU A 354 5.01 27.39 1.88
N GLU A 355 6.02 28.17 2.23
CA GLU A 355 6.14 29.59 1.91
C GLU A 355 6.13 29.80 0.39
N ASP A 356 6.89 29.02 -0.38
CA ASP A 356 6.85 29.07 -1.85
C ASP A 356 5.44 28.76 -2.40
N VAL A 357 4.75 27.77 -1.80
CA VAL A 357 3.38 27.41 -2.19
C VAL A 357 2.40 28.54 -1.91
N ILE A 358 2.47 29.13 -0.71
CA ILE A 358 1.62 30.25 -0.31
C ILE A 358 1.90 31.48 -1.19
N ASP A 359 3.18 31.76 -1.48
CA ASP A 359 3.58 32.84 -2.37
C ASP A 359 3.01 32.65 -3.77
N TYR A 360 3.09 31.42 -4.30
CA TYR A 360 2.52 31.07 -5.59
C TYR A 360 1.00 31.33 -5.66
N TYR A 361 0.21 30.82 -4.71
CA TYR A 361 -1.24 31.07 -4.68
C TYR A 361 -1.59 32.54 -4.46
N SER A 362 -0.67 33.29 -3.85
CA SER A 362 -0.88 34.69 -3.56
C SER A 362 -0.50 35.62 -4.70
N HIS A 363 0.52 35.30 -5.52
CA HIS A 363 1.11 36.25 -6.47
C HIS A 363 1.44 35.70 -7.86
N ASP A 364 1.55 34.38 -8.05
CA ASP A 364 2.09 33.78 -9.27
C ASP A 364 1.08 32.86 -10.01
N LEU A 365 -0.21 32.97 -9.72
CA LEU A 365 -1.23 32.27 -10.49
C LEU A 365 -1.25 32.76 -11.93
N LEU A 366 -1.39 31.81 -12.86
CA LEU A 366 -1.45 32.07 -14.29
C LEU A 366 -2.86 31.78 -14.81
N TRP A 367 -3.43 32.76 -15.52
CA TRP A 367 -4.71 32.58 -16.18
C TRP A 367 -4.57 31.76 -17.46
N SER A 368 -5.50 30.82 -17.66
CA SER A 368 -5.74 30.09 -18.90
C SER A 368 -7.23 29.80 -19.05
N PRO A 369 -7.72 29.42 -20.24
CA PRO A 369 -9.10 28.97 -20.41
C PRO A 369 -9.46 27.70 -19.62
N GLU A 370 -8.48 26.87 -19.27
CA GLU A 370 -8.67 25.59 -18.57
C GLU A 370 -8.48 25.69 -17.04
N VAL A 371 -8.14 26.87 -16.51
CA VAL A 371 -8.06 27.07 -15.06
C VAL A 371 -9.42 26.81 -14.41
N ASN A 372 -9.43 26.14 -13.26
CA ASN A 372 -10.69 25.81 -12.61
C ASN A 372 -11.45 27.11 -12.22
N PRO A 373 -12.77 27.21 -12.45
CA PRO A 373 -13.55 28.40 -12.13
C PRO A 373 -13.52 28.81 -10.65
N LEU A 374 -13.18 27.89 -9.74
CA LEU A 374 -13.01 28.17 -8.31
C LEU A 374 -11.72 28.96 -8.00
N MET A 375 -10.82 29.13 -8.97
CA MET A 375 -9.66 30.01 -8.84
C MET A 375 -10.08 31.47 -9.06
N HIS A 376 -10.94 32.01 -8.19
CA HIS A 376 -11.60 33.31 -8.37
C HIS A 376 -10.63 34.48 -8.57
N HIS A 377 -9.42 34.37 -8.02
CA HIS A 377 -8.42 35.44 -7.99
C HIS A 377 -7.32 35.30 -9.04
N VAL A 378 -7.40 34.30 -9.93
CA VAL A 378 -6.38 34.01 -10.95
C VAL A 378 -6.08 35.21 -11.86
N ASN A 379 -7.09 36.03 -12.20
CA ASN A 379 -6.92 37.20 -13.08
C ASN A 379 -6.07 38.31 -12.44
N ARG A 380 -5.82 38.25 -11.14
CA ARG A 380 -4.97 39.19 -10.39
C ARG A 380 -3.60 38.60 -10.05
N GLY A 381 -3.30 37.39 -10.51
CA GLY A 381 -2.12 36.62 -10.10
C GLY A 381 -2.28 35.89 -8.76
N GLY A 382 -3.44 35.98 -8.09
CA GLY A 382 -3.66 35.35 -6.79
C GLY A 382 -4.39 36.24 -5.79
N VAL A 383 -4.48 35.78 -4.55
CA VAL A 383 -5.20 36.45 -3.45
C VAL A 383 -4.51 37.72 -2.90
N GLN A 384 -3.24 37.96 -3.25
CA GLN A 384 -2.47 39.16 -2.86
C GLN A 384 -2.38 39.37 -1.33
N LEU A 385 -2.14 38.29 -0.57
CA LEU A 385 -1.97 38.33 0.88
C LEU A 385 -0.78 39.19 1.31
N LEU A 386 -0.99 39.97 2.38
CA LEU A 386 0.05 40.73 3.06
C LEU A 386 1.03 39.80 3.79
N PRO A 387 2.26 40.25 4.10
CA PRO A 387 3.25 39.40 4.77
C PRO A 387 2.79 38.78 6.08
N PHE A 388 2.00 39.49 6.89
CA PHE A 388 1.47 38.94 8.15
C PHE A 388 0.34 37.93 7.92
N GLU A 389 -0.44 38.08 6.85
CA GLU A 389 -1.52 37.14 6.50
C GLU A 389 -0.93 35.81 6.00
N LYS A 390 0.16 35.87 5.22
CA LYS A 390 0.91 34.65 4.83
C LYS A 390 1.45 33.90 6.04
N LEU A 391 1.99 34.62 7.03
CA LEU A 391 2.46 34.02 8.27
C LEU A 391 1.32 33.39 9.09
N ASP A 392 0.20 34.10 9.22
CA ASP A 392 -0.99 33.58 9.91
C ASP A 392 -1.51 32.31 9.22
N LEU A 393 -1.65 32.33 7.89
CA LEU A 393 -2.05 31.16 7.09
C LEU A 393 -1.08 29.99 7.26
N LEU A 394 0.23 30.25 7.20
CA LEU A 394 1.25 29.22 7.42
C LEU A 394 1.12 28.60 8.82
N ASN A 395 0.93 29.40 9.86
CA ASN A 395 0.76 28.90 11.23
C ASN A 395 -0.48 28.03 11.37
N PHE A 396 -1.58 28.39 10.69
CA PHE A 396 -2.76 27.52 10.61
C PHE A 396 -2.46 26.19 9.91
N ILE A 397 -1.80 26.21 8.76
CA ILE A 397 -1.44 24.99 8.01
C ILE A 397 -0.56 24.06 8.88
N LYS A 398 0.41 24.63 9.62
CA LYS A 398 1.27 23.88 10.55
C LYS A 398 0.49 23.31 11.74
N ALA A 399 -0.63 23.90 12.14
CA ALA A 399 -1.52 23.34 13.16
C ALA A 399 -2.22 22.02 12.72
N LEU A 400 -2.12 21.65 11.44
CA LEU A 400 -2.59 20.36 10.89
C LEU A 400 -1.58 19.22 11.03
N HIS A 401 -0.45 19.47 11.69
CA HIS A 401 0.57 18.48 12.02
C HIS A 401 0.13 17.55 13.16
N ASP A 402 0.35 16.25 12.98
CA ASP A 402 -0.06 15.16 13.86
C ASP A 402 1.14 14.23 14.15
N ASP A 403 1.88 14.55 15.22
CA ASP A 403 3.04 13.75 15.65
C ASP A 403 2.69 12.30 15.97
N GLU A 404 1.46 12.04 16.46
CA GLU A 404 1.01 10.69 16.78
C GLU A 404 0.93 9.84 15.52
N PHE A 405 0.37 10.38 14.43
CA PHE A 405 0.34 9.70 13.13
C PHE A 405 1.76 9.41 12.61
N LEU A 406 2.63 10.42 12.62
CA LEU A 406 3.99 10.35 12.07
C LEU A 406 4.92 9.41 12.84
N THR A 407 4.58 9.07 14.08
CA THR A 407 5.39 8.20 14.94
C THR A 407 4.66 6.96 15.47
N ASN A 408 3.42 6.71 15.04
CA ASN A 408 2.59 5.60 15.50
C ASN A 408 3.30 4.24 15.27
N PRO A 409 3.61 3.48 16.34
CA PRO A 409 4.24 2.16 16.22
C PRO A 409 3.37 1.12 15.51
N SER A 410 2.06 1.35 15.37
CA SER A 410 1.16 0.47 14.62
C SER A 410 1.32 0.64 13.11
N PHE A 411 1.84 1.78 12.66
CA PHE A 411 2.07 2.06 11.25
C PHE A 411 3.51 1.81 10.83
N SER A 412 4.46 1.70 11.78
CA SER A 412 5.89 1.60 11.49
C SER A 412 6.32 0.25 10.92
N LYS A 413 7.57 0.17 10.45
CA LYS A 413 8.20 -1.11 10.08
C LYS A 413 8.14 -2.09 11.27
N PRO A 414 7.66 -3.33 11.09
CA PRO A 414 7.72 -4.35 12.14
C PRO A 414 9.18 -4.59 12.57
N GLU A 415 9.42 -4.79 13.86
CA GLU A 415 10.78 -5.03 14.39
C GLU A 415 11.42 -6.29 13.80
N LYS A 416 10.59 -7.31 13.52
CA LYS A 416 10.99 -8.57 12.89
C LYS A 416 9.94 -8.98 11.87
N PHE A 417 10.39 -9.48 10.74
CA PHE A 417 9.50 -10.16 9.79
C PHE A 417 9.10 -11.55 10.32
N PRO A 418 7.97 -12.10 9.87
CA PRO A 418 7.42 -13.36 10.40
C PRO A 418 8.38 -14.56 10.30
N ASP A 419 9.30 -14.55 9.33
CA ASP A 419 10.31 -15.59 9.11
C ASP A 419 11.62 -15.35 9.89
N GLN A 420 11.68 -14.27 10.67
CA GLN A 420 12.80 -13.90 11.55
C GLN A 420 12.44 -14.01 13.05
N GLN A 421 11.21 -14.46 13.36
CA GLN A 421 10.69 -14.55 14.73
C GLN A 421 11.13 -15.81 15.46
#